data_AF-A0A1I3SHG1-F1
#
_entry.id   AF-A0A1I3SHG1-F1
#
_cell.length_a   1.000
_cell.length_b   1.000
_cell.length_c   1.000
_cell.angle_alpha   90.00
_cell.angle_beta   90.00
_cell.angle_gamma   90.00
#
_symmetry.space_group_name_H-M   'P 1'
#
loop_
_entity.id
_entity.type
_entity.pdbx_description
1 polymer ?
#
loop_
_entity_poly.entity_id
_entity_poly.type
_entity_poly.pdbx_seq_one_letter_code
_entity_poly.pdbx_strand_id
1 'polypeptide(L)'
;MGDSDDSSNQPEDSSLDQMMQHLEEAKERTTSSSSRRRKQSQYSGLAQKIRKHRSVAVLTKNYSKRLEELVEYDAITHRSSSTWTTAESAVDAHGSLPIYYRTEDTVTHAGIITDIVIEPDSESDDIEKFQKHISENDTYSEYNEELDTTTYIVEHGHKLDDPFPMTDLKKLSDNEPVSAGFWRGAPAYVFQRERDFQSIP
;
A
#
# COMPACT_ATOMS: atom_id res chain seq x y z
N MET A 1 -37.75 -64.50 -52.36
CA MET A 1 -38.64 -63.86 -51.38
C MET A 1 -37.97 -64.12 -50.04
N GLY A 2 -37.03 -63.31 -49.56
CA GLY A 2 -37.11 -61.87 -49.26
C GLY A 2 -37.54 -61.73 -47.79
N ASP A 3 -36.68 -62.17 -46.87
CA ASP A 3 -35.90 -61.38 -45.88
C ASP A 3 -36.69 -61.03 -44.61
N SER A 4 -36.19 -61.53 -43.47
CA SER A 4 -36.66 -61.29 -42.10
C SER A 4 -35.46 -60.95 -41.22
N ASP A 5 -35.66 -59.93 -40.37
CA ASP A 5 -35.02 -59.62 -39.07
C ASP A 5 -33.51 -59.87 -38.88
N ASP A 6 -32.79 -58.85 -38.42
CA ASP A 6 -32.71 -58.58 -36.97
C ASP A 6 -31.74 -57.42 -36.72
N SER A 7 -32.17 -56.48 -35.88
CA SER A 7 -31.40 -55.28 -35.52
C SER A 7 -30.36 -55.65 -34.45
N SER A 8 -29.09 -55.55 -34.81
CA SER A 8 -27.97 -55.79 -33.91
C SER A 8 -27.95 -54.79 -32.75
N ASN A 9 -28.16 -55.34 -31.56
CA ASN A 9 -28.01 -54.73 -30.25
C ASN A 9 -26.51 -54.76 -29.86
N GLN A 10 -25.89 -53.61 -29.59
CA GLN A 10 -24.65 -53.53 -28.79
C GLN A 10 -24.82 -52.44 -27.73
N PRO A 11 -24.74 -52.78 -26.43
CA PRO A 11 -24.83 -51.80 -25.35
C PRO A 11 -23.49 -51.14 -25.06
N GLU A 12 -23.61 -49.85 -24.75
CA GLU A 12 -22.57 -48.96 -24.25
C GLU A 12 -22.10 -49.38 -22.85
N ASP A 13 -20.80 -49.49 -22.64
CA ASP A 13 -20.23 -49.62 -21.29
C ASP A 13 -18.83 -48.98 -21.19
N SER A 14 -18.66 -47.81 -21.82
CA SER A 14 -17.51 -46.92 -21.65
C SER A 14 -18.04 -45.55 -21.28
N SER A 15 -18.36 -45.33 -20.00
CA SER A 15 -18.82 -43.99 -19.60
C SER A 15 -18.58 -43.64 -18.14
N LEU A 16 -18.78 -44.52 -17.15
CA LEU A 16 -18.73 -44.06 -15.75
C LEU A 16 -17.36 -44.14 -15.07
N ASP A 17 -16.64 -45.27 -15.17
CA ASP A 17 -15.37 -45.45 -14.46
C ASP A 17 -14.23 -44.56 -15.01
N GLN A 18 -14.19 -44.36 -16.34
CA GLN A 18 -13.22 -43.44 -16.96
C GLN A 18 -13.48 -41.97 -16.60
N MET A 19 -14.74 -41.57 -16.43
CA MET A 19 -15.07 -40.21 -15.99
C MET A 19 -14.76 -39.99 -14.50
N MET A 20 -14.95 -40.99 -13.64
CA MET A 20 -14.60 -40.90 -12.21
C MET A 20 -13.08 -40.81 -11.98
N GLN A 21 -12.29 -41.55 -12.76
CA GLN A 21 -10.83 -41.51 -12.64
C GLN A 21 -10.25 -40.14 -13.04
N HIS A 22 -10.82 -39.48 -14.04
CA HIS A 22 -10.44 -38.10 -14.39
C HIS A 22 -10.91 -37.05 -13.37
N LEU A 23 -11.98 -37.32 -12.62
CA LEU A 23 -12.45 -36.45 -11.53
C LEU A 23 -11.55 -36.51 -10.30
N GLU A 24 -11.02 -37.69 -9.95
CA GLU A 24 -10.04 -37.83 -8.86
C GLU A 24 -8.71 -37.19 -9.24
N GLU A 25 -8.22 -37.39 -10.47
CA GLU A 25 -7.00 -36.76 -10.97
C GLU A 25 -7.13 -35.21 -11.06
N ALA A 26 -8.33 -34.70 -11.40
CA ALA A 26 -8.63 -33.27 -11.36
C ALA A 26 -8.75 -32.72 -9.92
N LYS A 27 -9.24 -33.51 -8.96
CA LYS A 27 -9.27 -33.14 -7.53
C LYS A 27 -7.87 -33.09 -6.94
N GLU A 28 -6.97 -34.00 -7.29
CA GLU A 28 -5.58 -34.00 -6.80
C GLU A 28 -4.74 -32.85 -7.39
N ARG A 29 -5.01 -32.45 -8.65
CA ARG A 29 -4.39 -31.25 -9.25
C ARG A 29 -4.89 -29.93 -8.64
N THR A 30 -6.10 -29.91 -8.07
CA THR A 30 -6.59 -28.70 -7.36
C THR A 30 -6.11 -28.64 -5.91
N THR A 31 -5.93 -29.78 -5.22
CA THR A 31 -5.44 -29.79 -3.83
C THR A 31 -3.95 -29.42 -3.72
N SER A 32 -3.11 -29.87 -4.64
CA SER A 32 -1.66 -29.58 -4.66
C SER A 32 -1.31 -28.15 -5.10
N SER A 33 -2.21 -27.46 -5.81
CA SER A 33 -2.06 -26.03 -6.15
C SER A 33 -2.50 -25.08 -5.03
N SER A 34 -3.33 -25.58 -4.10
CA SER A 34 -3.93 -24.78 -3.03
C SER A 34 -2.95 -24.40 -1.90
N SER A 35 -1.87 -25.17 -1.70
CA SER A 35 -0.86 -24.90 -0.67
C SER A 35 0.14 -23.81 -1.08
N ARG A 36 0.37 -23.61 -2.39
CA ARG A 36 1.22 -22.51 -2.90
C ARG A 36 0.47 -21.19 -3.06
N ARG A 37 -0.85 -21.21 -3.30
CA ARG A 37 -1.70 -20.00 -3.37
C ARG A 37 -2.01 -19.37 -2.00
N ARG A 38 -1.85 -20.10 -0.90
CA ARG A 38 -2.18 -19.61 0.45
C ARG A 38 -1.23 -18.54 1.02
N LYS A 39 -0.02 -18.35 0.46
CA LYS A 39 0.90 -17.28 0.89
C LYS A 39 0.70 -15.93 0.17
N GLN A 40 -0.13 -15.85 -0.88
CA GLN A 40 -0.40 -14.59 -1.59
C GLN A 40 -1.53 -13.75 -0.95
N SER A 41 -2.16 -14.25 0.12
CA SER A 41 -3.42 -13.74 0.68
C SER A 41 -3.27 -12.87 1.95
N GLN A 42 -2.10 -12.28 2.20
CA GLN A 42 -1.93 -11.39 3.37
C GLN A 42 -2.07 -9.90 3.05
N TYR A 43 -2.00 -9.52 1.78
CA TYR A 43 -1.97 -8.11 1.37
C TYR A 43 -3.18 -7.74 0.51
N SER A 44 -3.74 -6.55 0.78
CA SER A 44 -4.78 -5.97 -0.08
C SER A 44 -4.27 -5.81 -1.51
N GLY A 45 -5.18 -5.72 -2.49
CA GLY A 45 -4.79 -5.51 -3.89
C GLY A 45 -3.93 -4.25 -4.08
N LEU A 46 -4.13 -3.22 -3.26
CA LEU A 46 -3.33 -2.00 -3.27
C LEU A 46 -1.94 -2.22 -2.66
N ALA A 47 -1.84 -2.96 -1.55
CA ALA A 47 -0.57 -3.34 -0.95
C ALA A 47 0.27 -4.23 -1.90
N GLN A 48 -0.36 -5.10 -2.69
CA GLN A 48 0.35 -5.84 -3.74
C GLN A 48 0.86 -4.93 -4.86
N LYS A 49 0.11 -3.88 -5.23
CA LYS A 49 0.53 -2.91 -6.25
C LYS A 49 1.72 -2.08 -5.76
N ILE A 50 1.66 -1.55 -4.55
CA ILE A 50 2.72 -0.65 -4.04
C ILE A 50 4.05 -1.38 -3.87
N ARG A 51 4.03 -2.66 -3.49
CA ARG A 51 5.23 -3.51 -3.43
C ARG A 51 5.88 -3.77 -4.80
N LYS A 52 5.14 -3.62 -5.91
CA LYS A 52 5.64 -3.85 -7.27
C LYS A 52 6.15 -2.59 -7.97
N HIS A 53 5.66 -1.42 -7.58
CA HIS A 53 5.99 -0.14 -8.21
C HIS A 53 6.85 0.71 -7.27
N ARG A 54 8.10 0.98 -7.68
CA ARG A 54 9.02 1.85 -6.91
C ARG A 54 8.72 3.34 -7.06
N SER A 55 8.05 3.73 -8.14
CA SER A 55 7.69 5.12 -8.44
C SER A 55 6.35 5.52 -7.80
N VAL A 56 6.17 5.19 -6.52
CA VAL A 56 4.93 5.45 -5.77
C VAL A 56 5.25 6.37 -4.60
N ALA A 57 4.34 7.29 -4.33
CA ALA A 57 4.35 8.17 -3.18
C ALA A 57 3.04 8.08 -2.37
N VAL A 58 3.09 8.58 -1.15
CA VAL A 58 1.91 8.90 -0.33
C VAL A 58 1.58 10.37 -0.50
N LEU A 59 0.32 10.71 -0.73
CA LEU A 59 -0.20 12.06 -0.63
C LEU A 59 -1.04 12.19 0.64
N THR A 60 -0.67 13.13 1.49
CA THR A 60 -1.41 13.44 2.72
C THR A 60 -1.45 14.95 2.97
N LYS A 61 -2.21 15.37 3.99
CA LYS A 61 -2.23 16.73 4.51
C LYS A 61 -1.48 16.77 5.84
N ASN A 62 -0.92 17.93 6.19
CA ASN A 62 -0.42 18.18 7.54
C ASN A 62 -0.61 19.67 7.89
N TYR A 63 -0.42 20.03 9.16
CA TYR A 63 -0.50 21.42 9.62
C TYR A 63 0.76 22.19 9.19
N SER A 64 0.61 23.49 8.88
CA SER A 64 1.71 24.33 8.39
C SER A 64 2.93 24.31 9.30
N LYS A 65 2.73 24.44 10.62
CA LYS A 65 3.82 24.37 11.61
C LYS A 65 4.62 23.06 11.51
N ARG A 66 3.95 21.93 11.23
CA ARG A 66 4.63 20.63 11.06
C ARG A 66 5.40 20.55 9.75
N LEU A 67 4.89 21.21 8.71
CA LEU A 67 5.60 21.30 7.43
C LEU A 67 6.81 22.23 7.51
N GLU A 68 6.80 23.23 8.39
CA GLU A 68 7.99 24.04 8.70
C GLU A 68 9.05 23.17 9.38
N GLU A 69 8.68 22.42 10.44
CA GLU A 69 9.60 21.50 11.12
C GLU A 69 10.17 20.45 10.16
N LEU A 70 9.36 19.91 9.24
CA LEU A 70 9.81 18.98 8.20
C LEU A 70 10.98 19.52 7.37
N VAL A 71 11.05 20.83 7.14
CA VAL A 71 12.14 21.46 6.37
C VAL A 71 13.34 21.81 7.26
N GLU A 72 13.10 22.10 8.53
CA GLU A 72 14.13 22.53 9.49
C GLU A 72 15.00 21.38 10.00
N TYR A 73 14.41 20.19 10.17
CA TYR A 73 15.09 19.02 10.72
C TYR A 73 15.48 18.03 9.62
N ASP A 74 16.64 17.38 9.78
CA ASP A 74 17.09 16.32 8.87
C ASP A 74 16.12 15.12 8.86
N ALA A 75 15.48 14.85 10.01
CA ALA A 75 14.52 13.78 10.21
C ALA A 75 13.48 14.18 11.27
N ILE A 76 12.19 13.93 11.00
CA ILE A 76 11.09 14.24 11.93
C ILE A 76 10.04 13.14 12.00
N THR A 77 9.51 12.91 13.21
CA THR A 77 8.41 11.96 13.45
C THR A 77 7.06 12.62 13.26
N HIS A 78 6.30 12.12 12.29
CA HIS A 78 4.90 12.46 12.07
C HIS A 78 3.97 11.32 12.50
N ARG A 79 2.72 11.68 12.78
CA ARG A 79 1.69 10.78 13.32
C ARG A 79 0.38 10.90 12.56
N SER A 80 -0.40 9.83 12.55
CA SER A 80 -1.73 9.77 11.97
C SER A 80 -2.62 8.81 12.77
N SER A 81 -3.84 9.23 13.04
CA SER A 81 -4.90 8.39 13.62
C SER A 81 -5.56 7.42 12.65
N SER A 82 -5.01 7.29 11.43
CA SER A 82 -5.46 6.33 10.43
C SER A 82 -4.39 5.30 10.18
N THR A 83 -4.79 4.04 10.02
CA THR A 83 -3.89 2.91 9.78
C THR A 83 -3.34 2.93 8.35
N TRP A 84 -2.02 3.06 8.17
CA TRP A 84 -1.39 3.10 6.84
C TRP A 84 -0.67 1.80 6.47
N THR A 85 -1.36 0.66 6.57
CA THR A 85 -0.78 -0.67 6.25
C THR A 85 -0.21 -0.78 4.84
N THR A 86 -0.75 -0.01 3.88
CA THR A 86 -0.21 0.02 2.51
C THR A 86 1.10 0.81 2.43
N ALA A 87 1.28 1.88 3.22
CA ALA A 87 2.55 2.58 3.32
C ALA A 87 3.61 1.71 3.99
N GLU A 88 3.25 1.06 5.10
CA GLU A 88 4.12 0.08 5.78
C GLU A 88 4.57 -1.03 4.83
N SER A 89 3.64 -1.59 4.04
CA SER A 89 3.97 -2.60 3.04
C SER A 89 4.97 -2.11 1.98
N ALA A 90 5.01 -0.80 1.69
CA ALA A 90 5.92 -0.21 0.72
C ALA A 90 7.31 0.02 1.33
N VAL A 91 7.37 0.55 2.55
CA VAL A 91 8.63 0.73 3.29
C VAL A 91 9.29 -0.62 3.53
N ASP A 92 8.55 -1.65 3.95
CA ASP A 92 9.07 -3.03 4.07
C ASP A 92 9.65 -3.56 2.74
N ALA A 93 9.02 -3.24 1.60
CA ALA A 93 9.44 -3.77 0.31
C ALA A 93 10.61 -3.02 -0.31
N HIS A 94 10.72 -1.71 -0.09
CA HIS A 94 11.65 -0.84 -0.81
C HIS A 94 12.66 -0.12 0.10
N GLY A 95 12.50 -0.22 1.42
CA GLY A 95 13.28 0.50 2.43
C GLY A 95 12.83 1.95 2.67
N SER A 96 12.02 2.50 1.77
CA SER A 96 11.58 3.89 1.85
C SER A 96 10.29 4.12 1.04
N LEU A 97 9.58 5.21 1.34
CA LEU A 97 8.40 5.62 0.60
C LEU A 97 8.33 7.15 0.47
N PRO A 98 8.45 7.70 -0.75
CA PRO A 98 8.22 9.12 -1.00
C PRO A 98 6.87 9.61 -0.47
N ILE A 99 6.84 10.83 0.08
CA ILE A 99 5.62 11.45 0.60
C ILE A 99 5.50 12.88 0.10
N TYR A 100 4.28 13.25 -0.26
CA TYR A 100 3.85 14.59 -0.60
C TYR A 100 2.89 15.10 0.48
N TYR A 101 3.09 16.35 0.86
CA TYR A 101 2.18 17.09 1.72
C TYR A 101 1.47 18.18 0.93
N ARG A 102 0.16 18.25 1.14
CA ARG A 102 -0.69 19.33 0.61
C ARG A 102 -1.17 20.27 1.70
N THR A 103 -1.30 21.53 1.30
CA THR A 103 -2.10 22.54 1.98
C THR A 103 -3.29 22.85 1.09
N GLU A 104 -4.50 22.60 1.58
CA GLU A 104 -5.71 22.57 0.74
C GLU A 104 -5.48 21.64 -0.48
N ASP A 105 -5.76 22.10 -1.69
CA ASP A 105 -5.64 21.30 -2.91
C ASP A 105 -4.28 21.43 -3.60
N THR A 106 -3.30 22.09 -2.96
CA THR A 106 -1.95 22.32 -3.51
C THR A 106 -0.92 21.48 -2.79
N VAL A 107 -0.14 20.70 -3.53
CA VAL A 107 1.04 19.98 -3.04
C VAL A 107 2.18 20.97 -2.90
N THR A 108 2.71 21.10 -1.68
CA THR A 108 3.65 22.17 -1.31
C THR A 108 4.98 21.64 -0.78
N HIS A 109 4.99 20.46 -0.17
CA HIS A 109 6.20 19.87 0.41
C HIS A 109 6.32 18.40 0.02
N ALA A 110 7.55 17.91 0.09
CA ALA A 110 7.88 16.52 -0.14
C ALA A 110 8.93 16.04 0.86
N GLY A 111 9.03 14.72 1.01
CA GLY A 111 10.05 14.06 1.83
C GLY A 111 10.03 12.55 1.58
N ILE A 112 10.76 11.80 2.38
CA ILE A 112 10.82 10.34 2.29
C ILE A 112 10.50 9.73 3.64
N ILE A 113 9.52 8.84 3.68
CA ILE A 113 9.28 7.97 4.84
C ILE A 113 10.36 6.89 4.85
N THR A 114 11.17 6.84 5.90
CA THR A 114 12.23 5.84 6.10
C THR A 114 11.82 4.76 7.07
N ASP A 115 11.06 5.13 8.11
CA ASP A 115 10.53 4.21 9.10
C ASP A 115 9.03 4.46 9.30
N ILE A 116 8.28 3.39 9.50
CA ILE A 116 6.86 3.43 9.80
C ILE A 116 6.49 2.26 10.71
N VAL A 117 5.66 2.54 11.70
CA VAL A 117 5.06 1.55 12.61
C VAL A 117 3.56 1.78 12.69
N ILE A 118 2.82 0.68 12.66
CA ILE A 118 1.36 0.66 12.83
C ILE A 118 1.07 0.14 14.23
N GLU A 119 0.21 0.86 14.97
CA GLU A 119 -0.16 0.54 16.36
C GLU A 119 1.09 0.35 17.26
N PRO A 120 1.90 1.41 17.42
CA PRO A 120 3.16 1.33 18.17
C PRO A 120 2.94 0.90 19.61
N ASP A 121 3.74 -0.06 20.07
CA ASP A 121 3.83 -0.43 21.47
C ASP A 121 4.83 0.48 22.18
N SER A 122 4.32 1.38 23.02
CA SER A 122 5.12 2.37 23.75
C SER A 122 6.19 1.76 24.67
N GLU A 123 6.07 0.48 25.03
CA GLU A 123 7.04 -0.22 25.87
C GLU A 123 8.12 -0.99 25.07
N SER A 124 8.09 -0.91 23.74
CA SER A 124 9.04 -1.62 22.89
C SER A 124 10.29 -0.78 22.57
N ASP A 125 11.46 -1.43 22.54
CA ASP A 125 12.76 -0.80 22.23
C ASP A 125 12.77 -0.13 20.84
N ASP A 126 11.95 -0.61 19.90
CA ASP A 126 11.89 -0.12 18.52
C ASP A 126 11.26 1.29 18.42
N ILE A 127 10.66 1.79 19.50
CA ILE A 127 9.99 3.08 19.54
C ILE A 127 10.91 4.25 19.90
N GLU A 128 12.02 4.00 20.59
CA GLU A 128 12.98 5.04 20.98
C GLU A 128 13.45 5.87 19.77
N LYS A 129 13.58 5.22 18.60
CA LYS A 129 13.94 5.90 17.35
C LYS A 129 12.91 6.96 16.94
N PHE A 130 11.62 6.67 17.08
CA PHE A 130 10.55 7.61 16.72
C PHE A 130 10.51 8.77 17.71
N GLN A 131 10.63 8.48 19.01
CA GLN A 131 10.64 9.51 20.06
C GLN A 131 11.81 10.48 19.91
N LYS A 132 12.99 9.99 19.53
CA LYS A 132 14.18 10.83 19.26
C LYS A 132 13.95 11.90 18.17
N HIS A 133 13.05 11.64 17.23
CA HIS A 133 12.72 12.55 16.13
C HIS A 133 11.43 13.34 16.36
N ILE A 134 10.88 13.32 17.57
CA ILE A 134 9.81 14.24 17.97
C ILE A 134 10.42 15.61 18.30
N SER A 135 9.93 16.66 17.65
CA SER A 135 10.34 18.05 17.90
C SER A 135 10.11 18.46 19.36
N GLU A 136 10.99 19.25 19.95
CA GLU A 136 10.75 19.85 21.29
C GLU A 136 9.54 20.80 21.29
N ASN A 137 9.15 21.32 20.12
CA ASN A 137 7.98 22.18 19.94
C ASN A 137 6.71 21.40 19.58
N ASP A 138 6.74 20.08 19.77
CA ASP A 138 5.63 19.18 19.48
C ASP A 138 4.45 19.42 20.41
N THR A 139 3.32 19.80 19.82
CA THR A 139 2.04 19.98 20.53
C THR A 139 1.06 18.85 20.22
N TYR A 140 1.50 17.75 19.59
CA TYR A 140 0.60 16.66 19.18
C TYR A 140 0.14 15.88 20.41
N SER A 141 1.09 15.55 21.29
CA SER A 141 0.89 14.79 22.52
C SER A 141 0.07 15.54 23.57
N GLU A 142 -0.17 16.85 23.39
CA GLU A 142 -1.09 17.61 24.24
C GLU A 142 -2.56 17.20 24.02
N TYR A 143 -2.88 16.66 22.85
CA TYR A 143 -4.25 16.34 22.43
C TYR A 143 -4.46 14.87 22.04
N ASN A 144 -3.39 14.12 21.83
CA ASN A 144 -3.42 12.72 21.37
C ASN A 144 -2.34 11.90 22.10
N GLU A 145 -2.34 10.58 21.88
CA GLU A 145 -1.23 9.74 22.32
C GLU A 145 0.09 10.19 21.66
N GLU A 146 1.20 10.10 22.40
CA GLU A 146 2.52 10.55 21.93
C GLU A 146 2.91 9.88 20.62
N LEU A 147 2.50 8.61 20.49
CA LEU A 147 2.62 7.78 19.31
C LEU A 147 1.20 7.36 18.95
N ASP A 148 0.76 7.70 17.75
CA ASP A 148 -0.60 7.39 17.30
C ASP A 148 -0.60 6.08 16.51
N THR A 149 -1.81 5.64 16.12
CA THR A 149 -2.16 4.50 15.26
C THR A 149 -1.17 4.26 14.11
N THR A 150 -0.65 5.32 13.49
CA THR A 150 0.45 5.24 12.55
C THR A 150 1.47 6.30 12.90
N THR A 151 2.70 5.87 13.16
CA THR A 151 3.83 6.74 13.48
C THR A 151 4.95 6.47 12.49
N TYR A 152 5.53 7.53 11.94
CA TYR A 152 6.50 7.41 10.84
C TYR A 152 7.55 8.52 10.87
N ILE A 153 8.78 8.20 10.49
CA ILE A 153 9.88 9.15 10.34
C ILE A 153 9.92 9.61 8.89
N VAL A 154 10.03 10.93 8.70
CA VAL A 154 10.26 11.55 7.39
C VAL A 154 11.62 12.22 7.37
N GLU A 155 12.41 11.88 6.36
CA GLU A 155 13.71 12.46 6.06
C GLU A 155 13.66 13.25 4.75
N HIS A 156 14.70 14.07 4.52
CA HIS A 156 14.85 14.86 3.29
C HIS A 156 13.63 15.75 2.99
N GLY A 157 13.01 16.24 4.06
CA GLY A 157 11.87 17.14 3.99
C GLY A 157 12.26 18.46 3.35
N HIS A 158 11.49 18.89 2.36
CA HIS A 158 11.72 20.16 1.68
C HIS A 158 10.42 20.74 1.14
N LYS A 159 10.43 22.06 0.97
CA LYS A 159 9.40 22.76 0.21
C LYS A 159 9.68 22.60 -1.28
N LEU A 160 8.64 22.31 -2.06
CA LEU A 160 8.76 22.22 -3.50
C LEU A 160 8.98 23.62 -4.09
N ASP A 161 9.95 23.75 -4.98
CA ASP A 161 10.21 25.01 -5.72
C ASP A 161 9.01 25.39 -6.60
N ASP A 162 8.37 24.37 -7.20
CA ASP A 162 7.17 24.51 -8.03
C ASP A 162 5.99 23.73 -7.38
N PRO A 163 5.26 24.33 -6.41
CA PRO A 163 4.02 23.77 -5.89
C PRO A 163 3.02 23.54 -7.01
N PHE A 164 2.21 22.49 -6.88
CA PHE A 164 1.32 22.06 -7.97
C PHE A 164 0.00 21.50 -7.44
N PRO A 165 -1.09 21.53 -8.22
CA PRO A 165 -2.37 21.02 -7.76
C PRO A 165 -2.32 19.51 -7.57
N MET A 166 -2.93 18.99 -6.51
CA MET A 166 -2.92 17.55 -6.23
C MET A 166 -3.57 16.71 -7.34
N THR A 167 -4.42 17.32 -8.17
CA THR A 167 -5.04 16.71 -9.36
C THR A 167 -4.02 16.26 -10.41
N ASP A 168 -2.80 16.78 -10.38
CA ASP A 168 -1.72 16.34 -11.28
C ASP A 168 -1.19 14.95 -10.89
N LEU A 169 -1.47 14.49 -9.67
CA LEU A 169 -1.10 13.15 -9.19
C LEU A 169 -2.14 12.12 -9.62
N LYS A 170 -1.66 10.97 -10.07
CA LYS A 170 -2.49 9.82 -10.42
C LYS A 170 -2.50 8.81 -9.29
N LYS A 171 -3.68 8.37 -8.88
CA LYS A 171 -3.86 7.35 -7.85
C LYS A 171 -3.33 6.00 -8.32
N LEU A 172 -2.66 5.28 -7.43
CA LEU A 172 -2.19 3.91 -7.68
C LEU A 172 -3.35 2.91 -7.85
N SER A 173 -4.50 3.18 -7.23
CA SER A 173 -5.66 2.28 -7.23
C SER A 173 -6.23 2.04 -8.63
N ASP A 174 -6.44 3.13 -9.38
CA ASP A 174 -7.22 3.19 -10.60
C ASP A 174 -6.55 4.03 -11.70
N ASN A 175 -5.37 4.61 -11.45
CA ASN A 175 -4.63 5.47 -12.37
C ASN A 175 -5.35 6.79 -12.73
N GLU A 176 -6.44 7.10 -12.04
CA GLU A 176 -7.18 8.34 -12.21
C GLU A 176 -6.53 9.48 -11.41
N PRO A 177 -6.67 10.74 -11.86
CA PRO A 177 -6.30 11.91 -11.08
C PRO A 177 -6.88 11.89 -9.66
N VAL A 178 -6.14 12.42 -8.68
CA VAL A 178 -6.72 12.74 -7.37
C VAL A 178 -7.80 13.80 -7.58
N SER A 179 -9.00 13.55 -7.07
CA SER A 179 -10.12 14.50 -7.23
C SER A 179 -9.89 15.77 -6.42
N ALA A 180 -10.30 16.94 -6.94
CA ALA A 180 -10.31 18.18 -6.17
C ALA A 180 -11.10 18.02 -4.86
N GLY A 181 -10.67 18.67 -3.78
CA GLY A 181 -11.25 18.51 -2.45
C GLY A 181 -11.18 17.09 -1.88
N PHE A 182 -10.31 16.21 -2.39
CA PHE A 182 -10.14 14.85 -1.85
C PHE A 182 -9.81 14.91 -0.36
N TRP A 183 -10.81 14.64 0.48
CA TRP A 183 -10.67 14.56 1.93
C TRP A 183 -11.10 13.18 2.38
N ARG A 184 -10.10 12.36 2.75
CA ARG A 184 -10.32 11.11 3.46
C ARG A 184 -9.48 11.14 4.74
N GLY A 185 -9.94 10.42 5.77
CA GLY A 185 -9.14 10.21 7.00
C GLY A 185 -7.81 9.51 6.69
N ALA A 186 -7.77 8.71 5.63
CA ALA A 186 -6.60 8.00 5.14
C ALA A 186 -5.88 8.75 3.99
N PRO A 187 -4.58 8.48 3.77
CA PRO A 187 -3.81 9.04 2.68
C PRO A 187 -4.26 8.52 1.32
N ALA A 188 -3.87 9.21 0.26
CA ALA A 188 -3.90 8.69 -1.10
C ALA A 188 -2.54 8.09 -1.45
N TYR A 189 -2.54 6.98 -2.18
CA TYR A 189 -1.33 6.39 -2.75
C TYR A 189 -1.30 6.75 -4.24
N VAL A 190 -0.21 7.35 -4.70
CA VAL A 190 -0.12 7.99 -6.00
C VAL A 190 1.18 7.64 -6.71
N PHE A 191 1.23 7.78 -8.03
CA PHE A 191 2.51 7.75 -8.73
C PHE A 191 3.26 9.07 -8.49
N GLN A 192 4.56 8.97 -8.20
CA GLN A 192 5.41 10.15 -8.00
C GLN A 192 5.70 10.86 -9.32
N ARG A 193 5.98 12.17 -9.27
CA ARG A 193 6.58 12.88 -10.40
C ARG A 193 8.09 12.69 -10.34
N GLU A 194 8.69 12.25 -11.45
CA GLU A 194 10.12 11.88 -11.49
C GLU A 194 11.04 12.98 -10.96
N ARG A 195 10.75 14.26 -11.28
CA ARG A 195 11.60 15.39 -10.90
C ARG A 195 11.64 15.73 -9.41
N ASP A 196 10.64 15.30 -8.64
CA ASP A 196 10.48 15.77 -7.25
C ASP A 196 11.33 14.98 -6.24
N PHE A 197 11.91 13.83 -6.64
CA PHE A 197 12.72 12.97 -5.77
C PHE A 197 14.06 12.54 -6.40
N GLN A 198 14.47 13.16 -7.51
CA GLN A 198 15.68 12.80 -8.26
C GLN A 198 17.01 13.11 -7.55
N SER A 199 16.97 13.98 -6.55
CA SER A 199 18.14 14.48 -5.81
C SER A 199 18.36 13.79 -4.47
N ILE A 200 17.56 12.77 -4.14
CA ILE A 200 17.63 12.08 -2.86
C ILE A 200 18.39 10.76 -3.08
N PRO A 201 19.52 10.54 -2.38
CA PRO A 201 20.45 9.44 -2.64
C PRO A 201 19.88 8.04 -2.41
#